data_AF-A0A3E2YPZ3-F1
#
_entry.id   AF-A0A3E2YPZ3-F1
#
_cell.length_a   1.000
_cell.length_b   1.000
_cell.length_c   1.000
_cell.angle_alpha   90.00
_cell.angle_beta   90.00
_cell.angle_gamma   90.00
#
_symmetry.space_group_name_H-M   'P 1'
#
loop_
_entity.id
_entity.type
_entity.pdbx_description
1 polymer ?
#
loop_
_entity_poly.entity_id
_entity_poly.type
_entity_poly.pdbx_seq_one_letter_code
_entity_poly.pdbx_strand_id
1 'polypeptide(L)' 'MAAQIYRVHVFDGQYEVLHKRVYTQHLDLEGPGVDGILDRLLQALTRAALAENEPMDSPRLEIRDARTGTTVLDWSGA' A
#
# COMPACT_ATOMS: atom_id res chain seq x y z
N MET A 1 -3.97 -15.23 -11.60
CA MET A 1 -4.99 -14.53 -12.43
C MET A 1 -4.30 -13.46 -13.27
N ALA A 2 -5.01 -12.55 -13.94
CA ALA A 2 -4.39 -11.39 -14.59
C ALA A 2 -4.17 -10.26 -13.56
N ALA A 3 -3.05 -9.54 -13.66
CA ALA A 3 -2.79 -8.37 -12.84
C ALA A 3 -3.92 -7.33 -12.99
N GLN A 4 -4.37 -6.78 -11.85
CA GLN A 4 -5.41 -5.75 -11.80
C GLN A 4 -4.87 -4.46 -11.19
N ILE A 5 -5.58 -3.37 -11.44
CA ILE A 5 -5.26 -2.07 -10.85
C ILE A 5 -5.85 -2.03 -9.45
N TYR A 6 -4.97 -1.84 -8.47
CA TYR A 6 -5.36 -1.59 -7.09
C TYR A 6 -4.93 -0.21 -6.65
N ARG A 7 -5.69 0.37 -5.72
CA ARG A 7 -5.27 1.55 -4.97
C ARG A 7 -4.46 1.09 -3.77
N VAL A 8 -3.33 1.73 -3.56
CA VAL A 8 -2.43 1.47 -2.45
C VAL A 8 -2.57 2.63 -1.48
N HIS A 9 -3.01 2.33 -0.27
CA HIS A 9 -3.08 3.27 0.83
C HIS A 9 -2.02 2.88 1.84
N VAL A 10 -1.33 3.87 2.41
CA VAL A 10 -0.35 3.63 3.46
C VAL A 10 -0.89 4.22 4.76
N PHE A 11 -0.68 3.49 5.84
CA PHE A 11 -1.17 3.82 7.17
C PHE A 11 -0.02 3.78 8.17
N ASP A 12 -0.12 4.63 9.19
CA ASP A 12 0.62 4.54 10.43
C ASP A 12 -0.37 4.24 11.57
N GLY A 13 -0.40 2.99 12.03
CA GLY A 13 -1.43 2.51 12.95
C GLY A 13 -2.85 2.63 12.37
N GLN A 14 -3.63 3.59 12.87
CA GLN A 14 -5.01 3.88 12.43
C GLN A 14 -5.11 5.07 11.46
N TYR A 15 -4.01 5.76 11.20
CA TYR A 15 -4.00 7.01 10.44
C TYR A 15 -3.51 6.78 9.02
N GLU A 16 -4.28 7.24 8.03
CA GLU A 16 -3.85 7.23 6.63
C GLU A 16 -2.85 8.35 6.39
N VAL A 17 -1.63 7.97 6.04
CA VAL A 17 -0.54 8.89 5.67
C VAL A 17 -0.55 9.07 4.15
N LEU A 18 -0.07 10.20 3.66
CA LEU A 18 -0.11 10.59 2.24
C LEU A 18 -1.53 10.58 1.63
N HIS A 19 -2.58 10.71 2.46
CA HIS A 19 -4.00 10.65 2.07
C HIS A 19 -4.41 11.68 1.00
N LYS A 20 -3.58 12.70 0.75
CA LYS A 20 -3.77 13.70 -0.32
C LYS A 20 -3.37 13.19 -1.70
N ARG A 21 -2.69 12.04 -1.77
CA ARG A 21 -2.18 11.44 -3.01
C ARG A 21 -2.86 10.10 -3.24
N VAL A 22 -3.16 9.83 -4.50
CA VAL A 22 -3.74 8.55 -4.92
C VAL A 22 -2.63 7.72 -5.56
N TYR A 23 -2.30 6.59 -4.93
CA TYR A 23 -1.34 5.63 -5.48
C TYR A 23 -2.10 4.47 -6.09
N THR A 24 -1.85 4.19 -7.37
CA THR A 24 -2.39 3.00 -8.05
C THR A 24 -1.29 2.14 -8.58
N GLN A 25 -1.38 0.83 -8.35
CA GLN A 25 -0.41 -0.14 -8.79
C GLN A 25 -1.10 -1.32 -9.48
N HIS A 26 -0.49 -1.80 -10.57
CA HIS A 26 -0.87 -3.07 -11.16
C HIS A 26 -0.26 -4.19 -10.32
N LEU A 27 -1.10 -5.00 -9.67
CA LEU A 27 -0.67 -6.13 -8.85
C LEU A 27 -1.37 -7.41 -9.31
N ASP A 28 -0.66 -8.52 -9.29
CA ASP A 28 -1.23 -9.85 -9.32
C ASP A 28 -1.13 -10.42 -7.90
N LEU A 29 -2.23 -10.36 -7.15
CA LEU A 29 -2.24 -10.73 -5.73
C LEU A 29 -2.05 -12.24 -5.49
N GLU A 30 -2.25 -13.05 -6.51
CA GLU A 30 -2.04 -14.51 -6.45
C GLU A 30 -0.71 -14.92 -7.11
N GLY A 31 0.03 -13.95 -7.66
CA GLY A 31 1.26 -14.19 -8.40
C GLY A 31 2.44 -14.46 -7.46
N PRO A 32 3.41 -15.30 -7.87
CA PRO A 32 4.63 -15.49 -7.10
C PRO A 32 5.41 -14.17 -6.98
N GLY A 33 5.80 -13.82 -5.75
CA GLY A 33 6.61 -12.63 -5.47
C GLY A 33 5.82 -11.35 -5.20
N VAL A 34 4.49 -11.43 -5.05
CA VAL A 34 3.67 -10.29 -4.63
C VAL A 34 4.14 -9.69 -3.31
N ASP A 35 4.51 -10.53 -2.34
CA ASP A 35 5.00 -10.09 -1.02
C ASP A 35 6.21 -9.16 -1.16
N GLY A 36 7.18 -9.53 -2.02
CA GLY A 36 8.35 -8.70 -2.29
C GLY A 36 8.03 -7.39 -3.03
N ILE A 37 6.93 -7.34 -3.79
CA ILE A 37 6.43 -6.10 -4.40
C ILE A 37 5.79 -5.23 -3.31
N LEU A 38 4.97 -5.81 -2.43
CA LEU A 38 4.33 -5.12 -1.31
C LEU A 38 5.36 -4.54 -0.34
N ASP A 39 6.41 -5.27 -0.02
CA ASP A 39 7.49 -4.78 0.84
C ASP A 39 8.22 -3.59 0.22
N ARG A 40 8.48 -3.63 -1.09
CA ARG A 40 9.09 -2.49 -1.80
C ARG A 40 8.16 -1.27 -1.82
N LEU A 41 6.86 -1.49 -2.02
CA LEU A 41 5.86 -0.42 -1.95
C LEU A 41 5.79 0.18 -0.55
N LEU A 42 5.78 -0.65 0.49
CA LEU A 42 5.76 -0.21 1.88
C LEU A 42 6.99 0.64 2.19
N GLN A 43 8.18 0.20 1.80
CA GLN A 43 9.42 0.96 1.97
C GLN A 43 9.40 2.29 1.19
N ALA A 44 8.94 2.28 -0.06
CA ALA A 44 8.88 3.48 -0.89
C ALA A 44 7.90 4.52 -0.33
N LEU A 45 6.70 4.09 0.07
CA LEU A 45 5.68 4.97 0.64
C LEU A 45 6.07 5.46 2.05
N THR A 46 6.73 4.62 2.84
CA THR A 46 7.32 5.04 4.13
C THR A 46 8.33 6.15 3.96
N ARG A 47 9.24 6.04 2.98
CA ARG A 47 10.18 7.12 2.68
C ARG A 47 9.49 8.38 2.20
N ALA A 48 8.43 8.25 1.40
CA ALA A 48 7.66 9.41 0.95
C ALA A 48 6.92 10.11 2.10
N ALA A 49 6.30 9.36 3.02
CA ALA A 49 5.64 9.88 4.21
C ALA A 49 6.64 10.61 5.13
N LEU A 50 7.80 10.00 5.39
CA LEU A 50 8.88 10.64 6.15
C LEU A 50 9.38 11.93 5.49
N ALA A 51 9.43 11.99 4.16
CA ALA A 51 9.80 13.21 3.43
C ALA A 51 8.75 14.32 3.56
N GLU A 52 7.48 13.98 3.80
CA GLU A 52 6.41 14.93 4.13
C GLU A 52 6.32 15.25 5.64
N ASN A 53 7.24 14.72 6.46
CA ASN A 53 7.24 14.81 7.92
C ASN A 53 6.03 14.13 8.58
N GLU A 54 5.49 13.09 7.94
CA GLU A 54 4.45 12.26 8.54
C GLU A 54 5.08 11.17 9.43
N PRO A 55 4.45 10.84 10.58
CA PRO A 55 4.92 9.78 11.46
C PRO A 55 4.74 8.41 10.80
N MET A 56 5.70 7.51 11.03
CA MET A 56 5.74 6.16 10.47
C MET A 56 6.28 5.16 11.50
N ASP A 57 5.66 5.11 12.69
CA ASP A 57 6.08 4.23 13.80
C ASP A 57 5.62 2.77 13.60
N SER A 58 4.51 2.55 12.90
CA SER A 58 3.93 1.25 12.59
C SER A 58 3.31 1.27 11.18
N PRO A 59 4.17 1.29 10.14
CA PRO A 59 3.74 1.48 8.77
C PRO A 59 3.07 0.22 8.21
N ARG A 60 1.97 0.41 7.48
CA ARG A 60 1.14 -0.66 6.92
C ARG A 60 0.55 -0.25 5.58
N LEU A 61 0.29 -1.19 4.70
CA LEU A 61 -0.41 -0.98 3.43
C LEU A 61 -1.81 -1.56 3.49
N GLU A 62 -2.77 -0.81 2.97
CA GLU A 62 -4.06 -1.35 2.56
C GLU A 62 -4.16 -1.30 1.04
N ILE A 63 -4.36 -2.46 0.44
CA ILE A 63 -4.63 -2.62 -0.98
C ILE A 63 -6.13 -2.66 -1.15
N ARG A 64 -6.67 -1.70 -1.92
CA ARG A 64 -8.09 -1.59 -2.21
C ARG A 64 -8.34 -1.79 -3.68
N ASP A 65 -9.41 -2.51 -4.00
CA ASP A 65 -9.86 -2.66 -5.38
C ASP A 65 -10.20 -1.28 -5.97
N ALA A 66 -9.64 -0.95 -7.14
CA ALA A 66 -9.79 0.40 -7.70
C ALA A 66 -11.20 0.71 -8.21
N ARG A 67 -12.04 -0.31 -8.44
CA ARG A 67 -13.41 -0.16 -8.95
C ARG A 67 -14.44 -0.05 -7.82
N THR A 68 -14.30 -0.88 -6.80
CA THR A 68 -15.25 -1.00 -5.68
C THR A 68 -14.81 -0.25 -4.43
N GLY A 69 -13.52 0.06 -4.30
CA GLY A 69 -12.94 0.65 -3.09
C GLY A 69 -12.82 -0.32 -1.92
N THR A 70 -13.16 -1.59 -2.12
CA THR A 70 -13.11 -2.63 -1.08
C THR A 70 -11.66 -2.95 -0.74
N THR A 71 -11.30 -3.00 0.54
CA THR A 71 -10.01 -3.52 0.98
C THR A 71 -9.92 -5.01 0.66
N VAL A 72 -8.95 -5.36 -0.18
CA VAL A 72 -8.70 -6.74 -0.60
C VAL A 72 -7.52 -7.36 0.14
N LEU A 73 -6.59 -6.53 0.63
CA LEU A 73 -5.43 -6.98 1.39
C LEU A 73 -5.00 -5.89 2.38
N ASP A 74 -4.61 -6.32 3.56
CA ASP A 74 -3.95 -5.51 4.59
C ASP A 74 -2.57 -6.15 4.83
N TRP A 75 -1.50 -5.36 4.65
CA TRP A 75 -0.12 -5.81 4.66
C TRP A 75 0.74 -4.95 5.57
N SER A 76 1.26 -5.52 6.66
CA SER A 76 2.13 -4.83 7.63
C SER A 76 3.62 -5.10 7.44
N GLY A 77 4.02 -5.73 6.33
CA GLY A 77 5.34 -6.35 6.19
C GLY A 77 5.36 -7.75 6.83
N ALA A 78 6.16 -8.63 6.24
CA ALA A 78 6.42 -9.97 6.76
C ALA A 78 7.59 -10.00 7.76
#